data_AF-A0A2S8FF04-F1
#
_entry.id   AF-A0A2S8FF04-F1
#
_cell.length_a   1.000
_cell.length_b   1.000
_cell.length_c   1.000
_cell.angle_alpha   90.00
_cell.angle_beta   90.00
_cell.angle_gamma   90.00
#
_symmetry.space_group_name_H-M   'P 1'
#
loop_
_entity.id
_entity.type
_entity.pdbx_description
1 polymer ?
#
loop_
_entity_poly.entity_id
_entity_poly.type
_entity_poly.pdbx_seq_one_letter_code
_entity_poly.pdbx_strand_id
1 'polypeptide(L)'
;MGPLKINAIRHFLCGIAMGAADAVPGISGGTVALVLGIYRRLVDAVSQVNVEAFRLLMKRQWRTLAERFDFWFLLVLLCGIACGLLTFVVVLHELIGEADHPASTRPFVYAVFFGAIVASGFLVAKMVRAVSTGHLILCTLGSVGGAAFAWWLTGLPALEAFDSAPNPIVSFLLGSIAICAMILPGISGSYLLLVFGAYHYFSGVPKALAKGEIVLGDLFAFACFALGCLVGLLSFSKVLKWLLHQHEALTLSIMGGFMIGALRKLWPWQGDEVETPFANEAPICFGLMVLAAIVVLVIDYLARPNLDEEIEADHSSQRAS
;
A
#
# COMPACT_ATOMS: atom_id res chain seq x y z
N MET A 1 20.23 -20.45 -16.67
CA MET A 1 19.66 -19.53 -15.66
C MET A 1 19.01 -20.40 -14.61
N GLY A 2 19.60 -20.48 -13.41
CA GLY A 2 19.09 -21.35 -12.35
C GLY A 2 17.73 -20.87 -11.83
N PRO A 3 16.87 -21.76 -11.30
CA PRO A 3 15.62 -21.34 -10.70
C PRO A 3 15.95 -20.44 -9.52
N LEU A 4 15.50 -19.18 -9.57
CA LEU A 4 15.49 -18.27 -8.43
C LEU A 4 14.94 -19.05 -7.23
N LYS A 5 15.77 -19.27 -6.20
CA LYS A 5 15.36 -19.93 -4.95
C LYS A 5 14.26 -19.08 -4.34
N ILE A 6 13.01 -19.49 -4.56
CA ILE A 6 11.83 -18.85 -4.00
C ILE A 6 11.91 -19.03 -2.49
N ASN A 7 12.27 -17.98 -1.75
CA ASN A 7 12.01 -17.91 -0.32
C ASN A 7 10.50 -17.68 -0.13
N ALA A 8 9.69 -18.68 -0.48
CA ALA A 8 8.23 -18.60 -0.50
C ALA A 8 7.69 -18.21 0.87
N ILE A 9 8.32 -18.71 1.94
CA ILE A 9 8.02 -18.35 3.32
C ILE A 9 8.20 -16.85 3.54
N ARG A 10 9.32 -16.26 3.10
CA ARG A 10 9.55 -14.81 3.22
C ARG A 10 8.47 -14.01 2.50
N HIS A 11 8.18 -14.34 1.24
CA HIS A 11 7.16 -13.61 0.46
C HIS A 11 5.76 -13.77 1.03
N PHE A 12 5.43 -14.96 1.54
CA PHE A 12 4.16 -15.21 2.21
C PHE A 12 4.02 -14.36 3.49
N LEU A 13 5.06 -14.32 4.33
CA LEU A 13 5.10 -13.48 5.53
C LEU A 13 5.06 -11.98 5.21
N CYS A 14 5.76 -11.55 4.14
CA CYS A 14 5.65 -10.19 3.64
C CYS A 14 4.21 -9.88 3.22
N GLY A 15 3.57 -10.82 2.52
CA GLY A 15 2.17 -10.71 2.14
C GLY A 15 1.26 -10.57 3.36
N ILE A 16 1.44 -11.39 4.40
CA ILE A 16 0.68 -11.26 5.65
C ILE A 16 0.84 -9.87 6.25
N ALA A 17 2.07 -9.36 6.34
CA ALA A 17 2.33 -8.02 6.87
C ALA A 17 1.70 -6.91 6.01
N MET A 18 1.72 -7.05 4.69
CA MET A 18 1.05 -6.13 3.76
C MET A 18 -0.47 -6.15 3.95
N GLY A 19 -1.08 -7.33 4.01
CA GLY A 19 -2.53 -7.48 4.23
C GLY A 19 -2.98 -6.97 5.60
N ALA A 20 -2.17 -7.17 6.64
CA ALA A 20 -2.40 -6.61 7.96
C ALA A 20 -2.36 -5.08 7.97
N ALA A 21 -1.43 -4.48 7.21
CA ALA A 21 -1.35 -3.03 7.05
C ALA A 21 -2.55 -2.48 6.26
N ASP A 22 -2.96 -3.13 5.18
CA ASP A 22 -4.13 -2.71 4.38
C ASP A 22 -5.47 -2.85 5.11
N ALA A 23 -5.52 -3.66 6.17
CA ALA A 23 -6.69 -3.76 7.05
C ALA A 23 -6.94 -2.48 7.86
N VAL A 24 -5.94 -1.62 8.02
CA VAL A 24 -6.07 -0.36 8.76
C VAL A 24 -6.22 0.83 7.81
N PRO A 25 -7.35 1.57 7.87
CA PRO A 25 -7.58 2.70 7.00
C PRO A 25 -6.48 3.77 7.12
N GLY A 26 -5.80 4.07 6.01
CA GLY A 26 -4.74 5.08 5.95
C GLY A 26 -3.33 4.53 6.02
N ILE A 27 -3.17 3.22 6.15
CA ILE A 27 -1.88 2.53 6.05
C ILE A 27 -1.92 1.71 4.77
N SER A 28 -0.84 1.78 3.99
CA SER A 28 -0.74 1.09 2.70
C SER A 28 0.22 -0.08 2.81
N GLY A 29 -0.19 -1.25 2.34
CA GLY A 29 0.68 -2.42 2.17
C GLY A 29 1.88 -2.12 1.27
N GLY A 30 1.80 -1.14 0.38
CA GLY A 30 2.94 -0.63 -0.40
C GLY A 30 4.08 -0.12 0.49
N THR A 31 3.78 0.52 1.61
CA THR A 31 4.79 0.96 2.60
C THR A 31 5.53 -0.24 3.21
N VAL A 32 4.80 -1.28 3.58
CA VAL A 32 5.39 -2.51 4.12
C VAL A 32 6.24 -3.20 3.05
N ALA A 33 5.74 -3.29 1.81
CA ALA A 33 6.48 -3.86 0.70
C ALA A 33 7.81 -3.13 0.44
N LEU A 34 7.82 -1.80 0.60
CA LEU A 34 9.01 -0.97 0.38
C LEU A 34 10.07 -1.23 1.45
N VAL A 35 9.67 -1.24 2.73
CA VAL A 35 10.57 -1.50 3.85
C VAL A 35 11.12 -2.94 3.81
N LEU A 36 10.29 -3.91 3.44
CA LEU A 36 10.72 -5.32 3.31
C LEU A 36 11.50 -5.60 2.01
N GLY A 37 11.72 -4.57 1.18
CA GLY A 37 12.54 -4.61 -0.04
C GLY A 37 11.92 -5.41 -1.20
N ILE A 38 10.65 -5.79 -1.13
CA ILE A 38 9.96 -6.54 -2.20
C ILE A 38 9.21 -5.63 -3.17
N TYR A 39 9.16 -4.32 -2.89
CA TYR A 39 8.37 -3.35 -3.64
C TYR A 39 8.79 -3.21 -5.11
N ARG A 40 10.10 -3.11 -5.40
CA ARG A 40 10.61 -3.03 -6.79
C ARG A 40 10.16 -4.23 -7.61
N ARG A 41 10.38 -5.44 -7.07
CA ARG A 41 9.97 -6.70 -7.68
C ARG A 41 8.46 -6.75 -7.92
N LEU A 42 7.65 -6.28 -6.97
CA LEU A 42 6.19 -6.16 -7.13
C LEU A 42 5.81 -5.21 -8.28
N VAL A 43 6.35 -3.99 -8.28
CA VAL A 43 6.09 -3.00 -9.34
C VAL A 43 6.54 -3.53 -10.70
N ASP A 44 7.71 -4.17 -10.76
CA ASP A 44 8.24 -4.78 -11.97
C ASP A 44 7.33 -5.89 -12.51
N ALA A 45 6.93 -6.83 -11.66
CA ALA A 45 6.01 -7.91 -12.00
C ALA A 45 4.69 -7.38 -12.56
N VAL A 46 4.08 -6.39 -11.90
CA VAL A 46 2.82 -5.77 -12.35
C VAL A 46 3.01 -4.97 -13.65
N SER A 47 4.14 -4.27 -13.81
CA SER A 47 4.42 -3.46 -15.02
C SER A 47 4.58 -4.30 -16.29
N GLN A 48 4.82 -5.61 -16.17
CA GLN A 48 5.02 -6.51 -17.30
C GLN A 48 3.75 -6.72 -18.12
N VAL A 49 2.57 -6.31 -17.64
CA VAL A 49 1.33 -6.38 -18.43
C VAL A 49 1.39 -5.37 -19.59
N ASN A 50 1.76 -5.87 -20.76
CA ASN A 50 1.92 -5.09 -21.98
C ASN A 50 1.47 -5.90 -23.21
N VAL A 51 1.65 -5.34 -24.40
CA VAL A 51 1.28 -5.97 -25.68
C VAL A 51 1.93 -7.34 -25.85
N GLU A 52 3.16 -7.53 -25.35
CA GLU A 52 3.84 -8.82 -25.42
C GLU A 52 3.20 -9.86 -24.50
N ALA A 53 2.81 -9.48 -23.27
CA ALA A 53 2.03 -10.37 -22.40
C ALA A 53 0.73 -10.81 -23.08
N PHE A 54 0.04 -9.89 -23.74
CA PHE A 54 -1.18 -10.22 -24.50
C PHE A 54 -0.89 -11.14 -25.69
N ARG A 55 0.21 -10.92 -26.43
CA ARG A 55 0.64 -11.79 -27.52
C ARG A 55 0.95 -13.21 -27.03
N LEU A 56 1.67 -13.34 -25.92
CA LEU A 56 1.98 -14.62 -25.28
C LEU A 56 0.71 -15.34 -24.81
N LEU A 57 -0.25 -14.60 -24.24
CA LEU A 57 -1.57 -15.09 -23.86
C LEU A 57 -2.34 -15.64 -25.07
N MET A 58 -2.41 -14.88 -26.17
CA MET A 58 -3.07 -15.30 -27.41
C MET A 58 -2.41 -16.54 -28.02
N LYS A 59 -1.07 -16.65 -27.93
CA LYS A 59 -0.31 -17.84 -28.35
C LYS A 59 -0.39 -19.01 -27.37
N ARG A 60 -1.12 -18.87 -26.26
CA ARG A 60 -1.26 -19.88 -25.18
C ARG A 60 0.09 -20.33 -24.60
N GLN A 61 1.08 -19.43 -24.58
CA GLN A 61 2.41 -19.71 -24.04
C GLN A 61 2.45 -19.47 -22.52
N TRP A 62 1.70 -20.29 -21.78
CA TRP A 62 1.47 -20.13 -20.33
C TRP A 62 2.75 -20.14 -19.50
N ARG A 63 3.74 -20.97 -19.86
CA ARG A 63 5.01 -21.07 -19.13
C ARG A 63 5.81 -19.78 -19.23
N THR A 64 6.02 -19.29 -20.45
CA THR A 64 6.73 -18.03 -20.71
C THR A 64 5.98 -16.83 -20.11
N LEU A 65 4.64 -16.86 -20.15
CA LEU A 65 3.82 -15.83 -19.50
C LEU A 65 4.01 -15.84 -17.98
N ALA A 66 4.03 -17.02 -17.35
CA ALA A 66 4.20 -17.17 -15.90
C ALA A 66 5.59 -16.74 -15.44
N GLU A 67 6.65 -17.07 -16.18
CA GLU A 67 8.02 -16.60 -15.93
C GLU A 67 8.10 -15.08 -16.04
N ARG A 68 7.42 -14.50 -17.04
CA ARG A 68 7.40 -13.06 -17.29
C ARG A 68 6.74 -12.28 -16.15
N PHE A 69 5.67 -12.79 -15.56
CA PHE A 69 5.01 -12.12 -14.43
C PHE A 69 5.64 -12.40 -13.07
N ASP A 70 6.69 -13.23 -13.02
CA ASP A 70 7.16 -13.82 -11.76
C ASP A 70 5.98 -14.42 -10.98
N PHE A 71 5.20 -15.25 -11.68
CA PHE A 71 3.88 -15.72 -11.24
C PHE A 71 3.92 -16.35 -9.84
N TRP A 72 4.96 -17.12 -9.53
CA TRP A 72 5.08 -17.77 -8.22
C TRP A 72 5.30 -16.76 -7.09
N PHE A 73 6.09 -15.71 -7.32
CA PHE A 73 6.23 -14.61 -6.36
C PHE A 73 4.89 -13.92 -6.13
N LEU A 74 4.20 -13.52 -7.20
CA LEU A 74 2.89 -12.87 -7.10
C LEU A 74 1.86 -13.75 -6.40
N LEU A 75 1.79 -15.04 -6.75
CA LEU A 75 0.83 -15.97 -6.16
C LEU A 75 1.06 -16.10 -4.66
N VAL A 76 2.30 -16.38 -4.24
CA VAL A 76 2.64 -16.55 -2.82
C VAL A 76 2.40 -15.26 -2.03
N LEU A 77 2.76 -14.11 -2.62
CA LEU A 77 2.53 -12.80 -2.01
C LEU A 77 1.04 -12.51 -1.85
N LEU A 78 0.23 -12.73 -2.90
CA LEU A 78 -1.21 -12.51 -2.88
C LEU A 78 -1.91 -13.45 -1.90
N CYS A 79 -1.49 -14.72 -1.80
CA CYS A 79 -1.97 -15.62 -0.76
C CYS A 79 -1.65 -15.11 0.65
N GLY A 80 -0.45 -14.57 0.85
CA GLY A 80 -0.06 -13.92 2.09
C GLY A 80 -0.92 -12.69 2.40
N ILE A 81 -1.13 -11.80 1.43
CA ILE A 81 -1.98 -10.60 1.56
C ILE A 81 -3.39 -11.00 1.94
N ALA A 82 -4.00 -11.97 1.24
CA ALA A 82 -5.34 -12.44 1.55
C ALA A 82 -5.42 -13.04 2.97
N CYS A 83 -4.46 -13.87 3.36
CA CYS A 83 -4.39 -14.46 4.70
C CYS A 83 -4.25 -13.37 5.79
N GLY A 84 -3.32 -12.43 5.59
CA GLY A 84 -3.09 -11.31 6.48
C GLY A 84 -4.32 -10.43 6.64
N LEU A 85 -4.91 -10.00 5.52
CA LEU A 85 -6.10 -9.16 5.50
C LEU A 85 -7.28 -9.83 6.19
N LEU A 86 -7.59 -11.09 5.86
CA LEU A 86 -8.71 -11.82 6.49
C LEU A 86 -8.51 -12.00 7.99
N THR A 87 -7.30 -12.37 8.41
CA THR A 87 -6.98 -12.58 9.83
C THR A 87 -7.03 -11.26 10.60
N PHE A 88 -6.40 -10.20 10.06
CA PHE A 88 -6.34 -8.91 10.73
C PHE A 88 -7.67 -8.17 10.73
N VAL A 89 -8.52 -8.28 9.70
CA VAL A 89 -9.85 -7.68 9.73
C VAL A 89 -10.66 -8.22 10.91
N VAL A 90 -10.62 -9.53 11.17
CA VAL A 90 -11.30 -10.14 12.32
C VAL A 90 -10.69 -9.66 13.64
N VAL A 91 -9.36 -9.69 13.77
CA VAL A 91 -8.68 -9.25 15.01
C VAL A 91 -8.88 -7.76 15.26
N LEU A 92 -8.79 -6.92 14.23
CA LEU A 92 -8.97 -5.48 14.34
C LEU A 92 -10.41 -5.14 14.66
N HIS A 93 -11.40 -5.86 14.14
CA HIS A 93 -12.79 -5.64 14.53
C HIS A 93 -12.97 -5.75 16.05
N GLU A 94 -12.35 -6.75 16.69
CA GLU A 94 -12.35 -6.92 18.15
C GLU A 94 -11.53 -5.82 18.87
N LEU A 95 -10.40 -5.40 18.31
CA LEU A 95 -9.47 -4.44 18.97
C LEU A 95 -9.78 -2.97 18.72
N ILE A 96 -10.45 -2.63 17.63
CA ILE A 96 -10.79 -1.26 17.22
C ILE A 96 -12.29 -0.98 17.46
N GLY A 97 -13.12 -2.02 17.47
CA GLY A 97 -14.58 -1.89 17.51
C GLY A 97 -15.15 -1.34 16.21
N GLU A 98 -16.47 -1.12 16.21
CA GLU A 98 -17.17 -0.51 15.09
C GLU A 98 -17.07 1.03 15.16
N ALA A 99 -17.54 1.74 14.13
CA ALA A 99 -17.47 3.21 14.11
C ALA A 99 -18.43 3.84 15.14
N ASP A 100 -19.56 3.19 15.38
CA ASP A 100 -20.60 3.56 16.36
C ASP A 100 -20.31 3.05 17.78
N HIS A 101 -19.51 1.98 17.90
CA HIS A 101 -19.09 1.40 19.18
C HIS A 101 -17.57 1.12 19.18
N PRO A 102 -16.72 2.15 19.31
CA PRO A 102 -15.28 1.97 19.33
C PRO A 102 -14.83 1.18 20.57
N ALA A 103 -13.90 0.25 20.38
CA ALA A 103 -13.28 -0.48 21.47
C ALA A 103 -12.28 0.43 22.21
N SER A 104 -12.18 0.27 23.53
CA SER A 104 -11.20 1.01 24.36
C SER A 104 -9.74 0.77 23.95
N THR A 105 -9.48 -0.29 23.19
CA THR A 105 -8.14 -0.63 22.69
C THR A 105 -7.72 0.10 21.42
N ARG A 106 -8.62 0.85 20.79
CA ARG A 106 -8.40 1.55 19.51
C ARG A 106 -7.21 2.52 19.50
N PRO A 107 -6.98 3.38 20.53
CA PRO A 107 -5.82 4.27 20.56
C PRO A 107 -4.48 3.54 20.57
N PHE A 108 -4.41 2.37 21.22
CA PHE A 108 -3.20 1.54 21.28
C PHE A 108 -2.85 0.95 19.92
N VAL A 109 -3.85 0.52 19.14
CA VAL A 109 -3.62 0.00 17.78
C VAL A 109 -3.04 1.10 16.89
N TYR A 110 -3.63 2.29 16.87
CA TYR A 110 -3.09 3.40 16.09
C TYR A 110 -1.72 3.86 16.59
N ALA A 111 -1.44 3.74 17.89
CA ALA A 111 -0.12 4.00 18.44
C ALA A 111 0.96 3.05 17.86
N VAL A 112 0.67 1.75 17.80
CA VAL A 112 1.58 0.77 17.17
C VAL A 112 1.85 1.15 15.72
N PHE A 113 0.81 1.46 14.95
CA PHE A 113 0.95 1.84 13.55
C PHE A 113 1.68 3.16 13.34
N PHE A 114 1.47 4.15 14.21
CA PHE A 114 2.20 5.41 14.16
C PHE A 114 3.70 5.17 14.30
N GLY A 115 4.10 4.39 15.30
CA GLY A 115 5.50 3.98 15.50
C GLY A 115 6.08 3.25 14.29
N ALA A 116 5.32 2.31 13.73
CA ALA A 116 5.72 1.55 12.56
C ALA A 116 5.93 2.44 11.32
N ILE A 117 5.04 3.40 11.05
CA ILE A 117 5.14 4.32 9.91
C ILE A 117 6.31 5.29 10.09
N VAL A 118 6.53 5.82 11.31
CA VAL A 118 7.69 6.68 11.60
C VAL A 118 8.99 5.94 11.33
N ALA A 119 9.15 4.72 11.85
CA ALA A 119 10.33 3.90 11.59
C ALA A 119 10.49 3.60 10.11
N SER A 120 9.39 3.24 9.43
CA SER A 120 9.39 3.00 7.98
C SER A 120 9.83 4.23 7.19
N GLY A 121 9.36 5.42 7.56
CA GLY A 121 9.74 6.68 6.90
C GLY A 121 11.22 7.01 7.09
N PHE A 122 11.74 6.76 8.29
CA PHE A 122 13.17 6.87 8.58
C PHE A 122 14.02 5.88 7.77
N LEU A 123 13.56 4.64 7.62
CA LEU A 123 14.24 3.63 6.80
C LEU A 123 14.26 4.02 5.32
N VAL A 124 13.14 4.51 4.78
CA VAL A 124 13.07 5.00 3.40
C VAL A 124 13.98 6.22 3.20
N ALA A 125 14.03 7.14 4.15
CA ALA A 125 14.96 8.27 4.10
C ALA A 125 16.43 7.82 4.03
N LYS A 126 16.80 6.72 4.69
CA LYS A 126 18.14 6.11 4.59
C LYS A 126 18.41 5.44 3.23
N MET A 127 17.39 5.07 2.47
CA MET A 127 17.54 4.53 1.12
C MET A 127 17.83 5.62 0.08
N VAL A 128 17.58 6.89 0.40
CA VAL A 128 17.83 8.03 -0.50
C VAL A 128 19.32 8.27 -0.67
N ARG A 129 19.86 7.90 -1.84
CA ARG A 129 21.26 8.14 -2.22
C ARG A 129 21.37 9.37 -3.12
N ALA A 130 21.55 10.55 -2.52
CA ALA A 130 21.79 11.78 -3.27
C ALA A 130 23.21 11.81 -3.87
N VAL A 131 23.35 12.27 -5.11
CA VAL A 131 24.63 12.28 -5.86
C VAL A 131 25.37 13.61 -5.77
N SER A 132 24.68 14.67 -5.34
CA SER A 132 25.23 16.02 -5.20
C SER A 132 24.43 16.82 -4.17
N THR A 133 24.98 17.93 -3.68
CA THR A 133 24.28 18.83 -2.75
C THR A 133 23.00 19.39 -3.36
N GLY A 134 23.01 19.73 -4.65
CA GLY A 134 21.80 20.18 -5.36
C GLY A 134 20.73 19.08 -5.42
N HIS A 135 21.12 17.83 -5.67
CA HIS A 135 20.20 16.70 -5.64
C HIS A 135 19.65 16.43 -4.24
N LEU A 136 20.45 16.60 -3.19
CA LEU A 136 20.01 16.48 -1.80
C LEU A 136 18.95 17.53 -1.45
N ILE A 137 19.13 18.77 -1.90
CA ILE A 137 18.13 19.85 -1.73
C ILE A 137 16.84 19.46 -2.44
N LEU A 138 16.92 18.99 -3.69
CA LEU A 138 15.75 18.55 -4.45
C LEU A 138 15.01 17.39 -3.76
N CYS A 139 15.74 16.40 -3.23
CA CYS A 139 15.18 15.30 -2.47
C CYS A 139 14.47 15.78 -1.19
N THR A 140 15.09 16.69 -0.45
CA THR A 140 14.50 17.29 0.76
C THR A 140 13.22 18.05 0.42
N LEU A 141 13.23 18.89 -0.63
CA LEU A 141 12.05 19.59 -1.10
C LEU A 141 10.95 18.62 -1.56
N GLY A 142 11.31 17.53 -2.25
CA GLY A 142 10.40 16.47 -2.63
C GLY A 142 9.75 15.79 -1.43
N SER A 143 10.53 15.47 -0.38
CA SER A 143 10.01 14.89 0.86
C SER A 143 9.08 15.85 1.59
N VAL A 144 9.41 17.15 1.67
CA VAL A 144 8.55 18.15 2.31
C VAL A 144 7.27 18.35 1.51
N GLY A 145 7.36 18.44 0.18
CA GLY A 145 6.20 18.54 -0.70
C GLY A 145 5.29 17.32 -0.62
N GLY A 146 5.87 16.12 -0.59
CA GLY A 146 5.14 14.87 -0.37
C GLY A 146 4.43 14.85 0.98
N ALA A 147 5.13 15.20 2.07
CA ALA A 147 4.54 15.27 3.39
C ALA A 147 3.40 16.28 3.47
N ALA A 148 3.58 17.49 2.91
CA ALA A 148 2.53 18.50 2.85
C ALA A 148 1.32 18.03 2.05
N PHE A 149 1.53 17.37 0.91
CA PHE A 149 0.45 16.82 0.10
C PHE A 149 -0.34 15.73 0.83
N ALA A 150 0.35 14.74 1.42
CA ALA A 150 -0.32 13.69 2.18
C ALA A 150 -1.02 14.23 3.42
N TRP A 151 -0.43 15.21 4.11
CA TRP A 151 -1.06 15.87 5.25
C TRP A 151 -2.32 16.65 4.86
N TRP A 152 -2.31 17.32 3.71
CA TRP A 152 -3.49 18.01 3.16
C TRP A 152 -4.56 16.99 2.77
N LEU A 153 -4.18 15.96 2.02
CA LEU A 153 -5.07 14.92 1.53
C LEU A 153 -5.76 14.16 2.67
N THR A 154 -5.01 13.80 3.72
CA THR A 154 -5.53 13.10 4.91
C THR A 154 -6.34 13.97 5.85
N GLY A 155 -6.39 15.29 5.61
CA GLY A 155 -7.23 16.24 6.34
C GLY A 155 -8.52 16.61 5.62
N LEU A 156 -8.79 16.04 4.43
CA LEU A 156 -10.01 16.34 3.69
C LEU A 156 -11.21 15.68 4.37
N PRO A 157 -12.35 16.40 4.51
CA PRO A 157 -13.59 15.79 4.97
C PRO A 157 -14.09 14.77 3.94
N ALA A 158 -14.75 13.72 4.42
CA ALA A 158 -15.41 12.77 3.54
C ALA A 158 -16.62 13.44 2.87
N LEU A 159 -16.76 13.21 1.56
CA LEU A 159 -17.97 13.55 0.82
C LEU A 159 -19.12 12.63 1.24
N GLU A 160 -20.34 13.08 0.97
CA GLU A 160 -21.55 12.27 1.20
C GLU A 160 -21.42 10.92 0.49
N ALA A 161 -21.86 9.86 1.19
CA ALA A 161 -21.78 8.51 0.66
C ALA A 161 -22.70 8.34 -0.55
N PHE A 162 -22.27 7.55 -1.52
CA PHE A 162 -23.14 7.20 -2.64
C PHE A 162 -24.23 6.22 -2.19
N ASP A 163 -25.48 6.68 -2.22
CA ASP A 163 -26.66 5.84 -1.91
C ASP A 163 -27.11 4.95 -3.09
N SER A 164 -26.61 5.23 -4.30
CA SER A 164 -26.97 4.51 -5.52
C SER A 164 -25.80 4.49 -6.49
N ALA A 165 -25.93 3.66 -7.54
CA ALA A 165 -24.89 3.46 -8.55
C ALA A 165 -24.34 4.78 -9.11
N PRO A 166 -23.06 5.11 -8.86
CA PRO A 166 -22.43 6.29 -9.42
C PRO A 166 -22.40 6.21 -10.94
N ASN A 167 -22.27 7.37 -11.58
CA ASN A 167 -22.05 7.43 -13.02
C ASN A 167 -20.89 6.49 -13.44
N PRO A 168 -21.01 5.73 -14.55
CA PRO A 168 -19.98 4.79 -15.00
C PRO A 168 -18.58 5.42 -15.17
N ILE A 169 -18.53 6.66 -15.65
CA ILE A 169 -17.27 7.41 -15.81
C ILE A 169 -16.68 7.75 -14.45
N VAL A 170 -17.50 8.18 -13.51
CA VAL A 170 -17.08 8.46 -12.12
C VAL A 170 -16.59 7.17 -11.47
N SER A 171 -17.30 6.06 -11.63
CA SER A 171 -16.89 4.75 -11.13
C SER A 171 -15.52 4.33 -11.67
N PHE A 172 -15.30 4.49 -12.98
CA PHE A 172 -14.02 4.23 -13.62
C PHE A 172 -12.88 5.11 -13.07
N LEU A 173 -13.12 6.42 -12.90
CA LEU A 173 -12.14 7.35 -12.37
C LEU A 173 -11.80 7.06 -10.91
N LEU A 174 -12.80 6.75 -10.09
CA LEU A 174 -12.61 6.37 -8.68
C LEU A 174 -11.76 5.11 -8.56
N GLY A 175 -12.04 4.07 -9.35
CA GLY A 175 -11.22 2.87 -9.38
C GLY A 175 -9.78 3.14 -9.84
N SER A 176 -9.62 3.96 -10.88
CA SER A 176 -8.30 4.35 -11.39
C SER A 176 -7.48 5.11 -10.35
N ILE A 177 -8.07 6.08 -9.65
CA ILE A 177 -7.38 6.88 -8.64
C ILE A 177 -7.07 6.05 -7.40
N ALA A 178 -8.04 5.27 -6.92
CA ALA A 178 -7.89 4.45 -5.72
C ALA A 178 -6.77 3.41 -5.87
N ILE A 179 -6.70 2.72 -7.01
CA ILE A 179 -5.65 1.72 -7.23
C ILE A 179 -4.26 2.34 -7.38
N CYS A 180 -4.16 3.53 -8.01
CA CYS A 180 -2.88 4.24 -8.14
C CYS A 180 -2.36 4.62 -6.75
N ALA A 181 -3.24 5.11 -5.88
CA ALA A 181 -2.90 5.39 -4.50
C ALA A 181 -2.53 4.13 -3.71
N MET A 182 -3.25 3.02 -3.90
CA MET A 182 -2.98 1.76 -3.19
C MET A 182 -1.59 1.19 -3.45
N ILE A 183 -1.05 1.36 -4.67
CA ILE A 183 0.33 0.95 -4.98
C ILE A 183 1.34 1.89 -4.32
N LEU A 184 1.02 3.18 -4.19
CA LEU A 184 1.94 4.20 -3.71
C LEU A 184 2.11 4.15 -2.18
N PRO A 185 3.34 4.00 -1.67
CA PRO A 185 3.60 4.01 -0.23
C PRO A 185 3.20 5.33 0.42
N GLY A 186 2.56 5.23 1.58
CA GLY A 186 2.10 6.38 2.36
C GLY A 186 0.77 6.97 1.93
N ILE A 187 0.11 6.47 0.87
CA ILE A 187 -1.26 6.86 0.52
C ILE A 187 -2.12 5.60 0.42
N SER A 188 -3.30 5.60 1.04
CA SER A 188 -4.21 4.45 1.02
C SER A 188 -5.35 4.67 0.03
N GLY A 189 -5.53 3.72 -0.90
CA GLY A 189 -6.61 3.77 -1.89
C GLY A 189 -8.01 3.69 -1.28
N SER A 190 -8.18 2.89 -0.22
CA SER A 190 -9.44 2.80 0.53
C SER A 190 -9.77 4.11 1.23
N TYR A 191 -8.76 4.83 1.73
CA TYR A 191 -8.96 6.17 2.28
C TYR A 191 -9.41 7.19 1.22
N LEU A 192 -8.83 7.17 0.01
CA LEU A 192 -9.32 8.03 -1.06
C LEU A 192 -10.79 7.74 -1.40
N LEU A 193 -11.19 6.46 -1.42
CA LEU A 193 -12.60 6.11 -1.63
C LEU A 193 -13.51 6.60 -0.50
N LEU A 194 -13.03 6.62 0.76
CA LEU A 194 -13.78 7.20 1.88
C LEU A 194 -13.94 8.71 1.70
N VAL A 195 -12.85 9.41 1.35
CA VAL A 195 -12.88 10.86 1.06
C VAL A 195 -13.87 11.16 -0.06
N PHE A 196 -13.98 10.31 -1.08
CA PHE A 196 -14.94 10.48 -2.17
C PHE A 196 -16.34 9.93 -1.88
N GLY A 197 -16.65 9.41 -0.68
CA GLY A 197 -17.96 8.82 -0.35
C GLY A 197 -18.25 7.48 -1.05
N ALA A 198 -17.27 6.92 -1.76
CA ALA A 198 -17.42 5.75 -2.63
C ALA A 198 -17.08 4.42 -1.94
N TYR A 199 -16.42 4.46 -0.78
CA TYR A 199 -15.94 3.27 -0.09
C TYR A 199 -17.06 2.31 0.29
N HIS A 200 -18.10 2.78 0.99
CA HIS A 200 -19.19 1.93 1.46
C HIS A 200 -19.99 1.33 0.31
N TYR A 201 -20.25 2.12 -0.74
CA TYR A 201 -20.91 1.64 -1.95
C TYR A 201 -20.14 0.49 -2.60
N PHE A 202 -18.88 0.70 -3.01
CA PHE A 202 -18.12 -0.32 -3.75
C PHE A 202 -17.71 -1.53 -2.89
N SER A 203 -17.48 -1.36 -1.59
CA SER A 203 -17.23 -2.48 -0.67
C SER A 203 -18.49 -3.29 -0.37
N GLY A 204 -19.68 -2.67 -0.47
CA GLY A 204 -20.98 -3.32 -0.29
C GLY A 204 -21.39 -4.21 -1.46
N VAL A 205 -21.00 -3.88 -2.69
CA VAL A 205 -21.41 -4.61 -3.90
C VAL A 205 -21.10 -6.11 -3.84
N PRO A 206 -19.87 -6.59 -3.50
CA PRO A 206 -19.60 -8.02 -3.40
C PRO A 206 -20.48 -8.74 -2.37
N LYS A 207 -20.79 -8.07 -1.25
CA LYS A 207 -21.65 -8.63 -0.20
C LYS A 207 -23.11 -8.72 -0.65
N ALA A 208 -23.60 -7.71 -1.35
CA ALA A 208 -24.93 -7.74 -1.97
C ALA A 208 -25.02 -8.83 -3.06
N LEU A 209 -23.95 -9.04 -3.82
CA LEU A 209 -23.88 -10.09 -4.86
C LEU A 209 -24.04 -11.47 -4.24
N ALA A 210 -23.33 -11.72 -3.13
CA ALA A 210 -23.40 -12.98 -2.40
C ALA A 210 -24.80 -13.26 -1.83
N LYS A 211 -25.59 -12.22 -1.54
CA LYS A 211 -26.97 -12.31 -1.06
C LYS A 211 -28.02 -12.35 -2.18
N GLY A 212 -27.64 -12.07 -3.43
CA GLY A 212 -28.57 -11.98 -4.56
C GLY A 212 -29.39 -10.69 -4.60
N GLU A 213 -28.97 -9.64 -3.88
CA GLU A 213 -29.71 -8.36 -3.73
C GLU A 213 -29.30 -7.28 -4.75
N ILE A 214 -28.69 -7.67 -5.88
CA ILE A 214 -28.04 -6.73 -6.82
C ILE A 214 -28.97 -6.26 -7.93
N VAL A 215 -28.89 -4.96 -8.23
CA VAL A 215 -29.47 -4.37 -9.44
C VAL A 215 -28.43 -4.31 -10.56
N LEU A 216 -28.87 -4.42 -11.82
CA LEU A 216 -27.99 -4.37 -13.00
C LEU A 216 -27.09 -3.12 -13.02
N GLY A 217 -27.59 -1.99 -12.49
CA GLY A 217 -26.83 -0.74 -12.37
C GLY A 217 -25.61 -0.87 -11.45
N ASP A 218 -25.74 -1.61 -10.35
CA ASP A 218 -24.64 -1.77 -9.38
C ASP A 218 -23.52 -2.61 -9.98
N LEU A 219 -23.88 -3.69 -10.67
CA LEU A 219 -22.94 -4.55 -11.36
C LEU A 219 -22.20 -3.79 -12.47
N PHE A 220 -22.92 -2.94 -13.22
CA PHE A 220 -22.30 -2.13 -14.27
C PHE A 220 -21.35 -1.08 -13.70
N ALA A 221 -21.75 -0.35 -12.66
CA ALA A 221 -20.88 0.60 -11.97
C ALA A 221 -19.63 -0.09 -11.38
N PHE A 222 -19.80 -1.24 -10.74
CA PHE A 222 -18.69 -2.04 -10.19
C PHE A 222 -17.76 -2.56 -11.29
N ALA A 223 -18.30 -2.98 -12.43
CA ALA A 223 -17.49 -3.39 -13.59
C ALA A 223 -16.67 -2.23 -14.15
N CYS A 224 -17.26 -1.03 -14.27
CA CYS A 224 -16.55 0.18 -14.68
C CYS A 224 -15.46 0.56 -13.67
N PHE A 225 -15.75 0.46 -12.37
CA PHE A 225 -14.77 0.65 -11.30
C PHE A 225 -13.61 -0.35 -11.40
N ALA A 226 -13.90 -1.64 -11.57
CA ALA A 226 -12.88 -2.69 -11.72
C ALA A 226 -12.02 -2.48 -12.98
N LEU A 227 -12.63 -2.03 -14.08
CA LEU A 227 -11.90 -1.65 -15.29
C LEU A 227 -11.00 -0.43 -15.05
N GLY A 228 -11.48 0.54 -14.28
CA GLY A 228 -10.68 1.66 -13.80
C GLY A 228 -9.48 1.21 -12.98
N CYS A 229 -9.69 0.32 -12.01
CA CYS A 229 -8.61 -0.29 -11.24
C CYS A 229 -7.59 -1.00 -12.15
N LEU A 230 -8.04 -1.73 -13.16
CA LEU A 230 -7.14 -2.39 -14.10
C LEU A 230 -6.32 -1.35 -14.89
N VAL A 231 -6.97 -0.38 -15.55
CA VAL A 231 -6.28 0.64 -16.36
C VAL A 231 -5.33 1.50 -15.52
N GLY A 232 -5.78 1.92 -14.33
CA GLY A 232 -4.97 2.69 -13.38
C GLY A 232 -3.72 1.92 -12.94
N LEU A 233 -3.89 0.67 -12.48
CA LEU A 233 -2.78 -0.20 -12.06
C LEU A 233 -1.74 -0.39 -13.18
N LEU A 234 -2.20 -0.68 -14.40
CA LEU A 234 -1.31 -0.96 -15.53
C LEU A 234 -0.58 0.27 -16.07
N SER A 235 -1.26 1.43 -16.10
CA SER A 235 -0.65 2.68 -16.54
C SER A 235 0.32 3.22 -15.49
N PHE A 236 -0.11 3.28 -14.23
CA PHE A 236 0.67 3.86 -13.15
C PHE A 236 1.86 2.98 -12.74
N SER A 237 1.75 1.65 -12.74
CA SER A 237 2.90 0.77 -12.47
C SER A 237 4.06 0.99 -13.44
N LYS A 238 3.79 1.33 -14.70
CA LYS A 238 4.83 1.67 -15.69
C LYS A 238 5.49 3.02 -15.41
N VAL A 239 4.69 4.02 -15.08
CA VAL A 239 5.19 5.35 -14.67
C VAL A 239 6.05 5.22 -13.41
N LEU A 240 5.57 4.48 -12.42
CA LEU A 240 6.26 4.27 -11.17
C LEU A 240 7.55 3.46 -11.33
N LYS A 241 7.54 2.39 -12.16
CA LYS A 241 8.75 1.69 -12.55
C LYS A 241 9.78 2.63 -13.17
N TRP A 242 9.34 3.47 -14.12
CA TRP A 242 10.21 4.46 -14.75
C TRP A 242 10.78 5.46 -13.75
N LEU A 243 9.96 5.98 -12.83
CA LEU A 243 10.39 6.89 -11.75
C LEU A 243 11.40 6.23 -10.81
N LEU A 244 11.16 4.98 -10.40
CA LEU A 244 12.07 4.24 -9.50
C LEU A 244 13.38 3.82 -10.18
N HIS A 245 13.44 3.82 -11.50
CA HIS A 245 14.65 3.51 -12.28
C HIS A 245 15.45 4.76 -12.63
N GLN A 246 14.79 5.84 -13.06
CA GLN A 246 15.45 7.06 -13.55
C GLN A 246 15.61 8.13 -12.46
N HIS A 247 14.70 8.18 -11.49
CA HIS A 247 14.62 9.22 -10.47
C HIS A 247 14.47 8.61 -9.07
N GLU A 248 15.19 7.53 -8.79
CA GLU A 248 15.06 6.73 -7.56
C GLU A 248 15.09 7.57 -6.29
N ALA A 249 16.16 8.33 -6.06
CA ALA A 249 16.35 9.07 -4.82
C ALA A 249 15.23 10.09 -4.58
N LEU A 250 14.82 10.82 -5.61
CA LEU A 250 13.70 11.77 -5.54
C LEU A 250 12.37 11.05 -5.28
N THR A 251 12.13 9.93 -5.96
CA THR A 251 10.90 9.13 -5.82
C THR A 251 10.77 8.58 -4.40
N LEU A 252 11.83 7.97 -3.88
CA LEU A 252 11.90 7.49 -2.50
C LEU A 252 11.74 8.64 -1.49
N SER A 253 12.31 9.81 -1.76
CA SER A 253 12.15 10.99 -0.90
C SER A 253 10.70 11.45 -0.82
N ILE A 254 10.01 11.53 -1.96
CA ILE A 254 8.58 11.90 -2.03
C ILE A 254 7.73 10.85 -1.30
N MET A 255 7.99 9.56 -1.51
CA MET A 255 7.28 8.46 -0.84
C MET A 255 7.50 8.48 0.69
N GLY A 256 8.74 8.73 1.13
CA GLY A 256 9.03 8.96 2.55
C GLY A 256 8.27 10.17 3.10
N GLY A 257 8.17 11.24 2.31
CA GLY A 257 7.30 12.38 2.58
C GLY A 257 5.85 11.97 2.78
N PHE A 258 5.24 11.23 1.86
CA PHE A 258 3.85 10.76 1.98
C PHE A 258 3.63 9.98 3.28
N MET A 259 4.55 9.10 3.64
CA MET A 259 4.46 8.31 4.87
C MET A 259 4.45 9.18 6.13
N ILE A 260 5.32 10.19 6.20
CA ILE A 260 5.34 11.13 7.33
C ILE A 260 4.10 12.03 7.35
N GLY A 261 3.66 12.52 6.18
CA GLY A 261 2.46 13.35 6.08
C GLY A 261 1.18 12.61 6.49
N ALA A 262 1.07 11.33 6.16
CA ALA A 262 -0.07 10.48 6.49
C ALA A 262 -0.20 10.18 8.00
N LEU A 263 0.86 10.40 8.81
CA LEU A 263 0.81 10.25 10.26
C LEU A 263 -0.27 11.12 10.93
N ARG A 264 -0.69 12.22 10.28
CA ARG A 264 -1.81 13.06 10.72
C ARG A 264 -3.07 12.24 11.00
N LYS A 265 -3.31 11.16 10.25
CA LYS A 265 -4.49 10.32 10.43
C LYS A 265 -4.42 9.48 11.72
N LEU A 266 -3.21 9.20 12.21
CA LEU A 266 -2.99 8.34 13.37
C LEU A 266 -2.81 9.14 14.68
N TRP A 267 -2.33 10.38 14.60
CA TRP A 267 -2.08 11.27 15.72
C TRP A 267 -2.56 12.69 15.38
N PRO A 268 -3.30 13.41 16.27
CA PRO A 268 -3.42 13.22 17.73
C PRO A 268 -4.64 12.42 18.17
N TRP A 269 -5.01 11.36 17.45
CA TRP A 269 -6.26 10.63 17.71
C TRP A 269 -7.46 11.59 17.64
N GLN A 270 -7.52 12.42 16.58
CA GLN A 270 -8.55 13.44 16.40
C GLN A 270 -9.45 13.07 15.23
N GLY A 271 -10.75 12.89 15.50
CA GLY A 271 -11.79 12.67 14.51
C GLY A 271 -12.90 11.76 15.05
N ASP A 272 -14.02 11.67 14.31
CA ASP A 272 -15.15 10.78 14.67
C ASP A 272 -14.76 9.29 14.68
N GLU A 273 -13.62 8.95 14.06
CA GLU A 273 -13.08 7.59 14.01
C GLU A 273 -12.04 7.27 15.09
N VAL A 274 -11.58 8.23 15.91
CA VAL A 274 -10.55 7.94 16.93
C VAL A 274 -10.85 8.76 18.19
N GLU A 275 -11.28 8.08 19.25
CA GLU A 275 -11.40 8.72 20.57
C GLU A 275 -10.01 9.07 21.10
N THR A 276 -9.88 10.28 21.66
CA THR A 276 -8.65 10.68 22.34
C THR A 276 -8.42 9.77 23.54
N PRO A 277 -7.23 9.14 23.67
CA PRO A 277 -6.94 8.27 24.81
C PRO A 277 -7.08 9.05 26.13
N PHE A 278 -7.49 8.36 27.19
CA PHE A 278 -7.52 8.99 28.51
C PHE A 278 -6.10 9.38 28.94
N ALA A 279 -5.98 10.39 29.82
CA ALA A 279 -4.68 10.93 30.23
C ALA A 279 -3.73 9.86 30.82
N ASN A 280 -4.27 8.82 31.46
CA ASN A 280 -3.54 7.67 32.00
C ASN A 280 -3.10 6.66 30.93
N GLU A 281 -3.70 6.68 29.74
CA GLU A 281 -3.39 5.77 28.63
C GLU A 281 -2.33 6.34 27.67
N ALA A 282 -2.18 7.67 27.63
CA ALA A 282 -1.20 8.34 26.79
C ALA A 282 0.25 7.81 26.96
N PRO A 283 0.78 7.57 28.19
CA PRO A 283 2.11 6.98 28.37
C PRO A 283 2.24 5.58 27.77
N ILE A 284 1.17 4.78 27.82
CA ILE A 284 1.13 3.43 27.23
C ILE A 284 1.17 3.54 25.71
N CYS A 285 0.38 4.44 25.12
CA CYS A 285 0.41 4.71 23.68
C CYS A 285 1.81 5.11 23.20
N PHE A 286 2.49 6.03 23.91
CA PHE A 286 3.86 6.39 23.59
C PHE A 286 4.84 5.20 23.69
N GLY A 287 4.70 4.37 24.74
CA GLY A 287 5.48 3.15 24.90
C GLY A 287 5.29 2.18 23.71
N LEU A 288 4.05 2.00 23.26
CA LEU A 288 3.72 1.16 22.10
C LEU A 288 4.25 1.72 20.78
N MET A 289 4.22 3.05 20.59
CA MET A 289 4.84 3.69 19.42
C MET A 289 6.34 3.39 19.35
N VAL A 290 7.05 3.57 20.47
CA VAL A 290 8.49 3.31 20.54
C VAL A 290 8.77 1.82 20.31
N LEU A 291 8.01 0.93 20.95
CA LEU A 291 8.15 -0.51 20.77
C LEU A 291 7.94 -0.92 19.30
N ALA A 292 6.88 -0.45 18.66
CA ALA A 292 6.59 -0.74 17.26
C ALA A 292 7.69 -0.21 16.33
N ALA A 293 8.19 0.99 16.58
CA ALA A 293 9.30 1.55 15.83
C ALA A 293 10.58 0.68 15.96
N ILE A 294 10.91 0.24 17.17
CA ILE A 294 12.04 -0.67 17.43
C ILE A 294 11.84 -1.99 16.69
N VAL A 295 10.65 -2.59 16.76
CA VAL A 295 10.34 -3.85 16.07
C VAL A 295 10.58 -3.72 14.56
N VAL A 296 10.11 -2.65 13.92
CA VAL A 296 10.36 -2.40 12.49
C VAL A 296 11.85 -2.26 12.19
N LEU A 297 12.60 -1.52 13.00
CA LEU A 297 14.04 -1.35 12.84
C LEU A 297 14.82 -2.66 13.04
N VAL A 298 14.39 -3.51 13.98
CA VAL A 298 15.00 -4.83 14.21
C VAL A 298 14.69 -5.77 13.05
N ILE A 299 13.45 -5.80 12.55
CA ILE A 299 13.09 -6.59 11.37
C ILE A 299 13.93 -6.19 10.17
N ASP A 300 14.07 -4.88 9.92
CA ASP A 300 14.92 -4.35 8.85
C ASP A 300 16.39 -4.76 9.05
N TYR A 301 16.95 -4.60 10.25
CA TYR A 301 18.32 -5.01 10.57
C TYR A 301 18.57 -6.52 10.31
N LEU A 302 17.63 -7.38 10.70
CA LEU A 302 17.72 -8.82 10.48
C LEU A 302 17.53 -9.21 9.01
N ALA A 303 16.75 -8.44 8.25
CA ALA A 303 16.46 -8.71 6.84
C ALA A 303 17.52 -8.16 5.86
N ARG A 304 18.20 -7.07 6.21
CA ARG A 304 19.19 -6.36 5.36
C ARG A 304 20.26 -7.24 4.70
N PRO A 305 20.91 -8.19 5.40
CA PRO A 305 21.96 -9.01 4.77
C PRO A 305 21.46 -9.77 3.54
N ASN A 306 20.22 -10.26 3.59
CA ASN A 306 19.60 -10.97 2.46
C ASN A 306 19.13 -10.01 1.35
N LEU A 307 18.87 -8.75 1.68
CA LEU A 307 18.42 -7.72 0.73
C LEU A 307 19.58 -7.18 -0.10
N ASP A 308 20.74 -6.91 0.52
CA ASP A 308 21.90 -6.41 -0.19
C ASP A 308 22.42 -7.45 -1.21
N GLU A 309 22.40 -8.74 -0.87
CA GLU A 309 22.72 -9.83 -1.80
C GLU A 309 21.76 -9.91 -3.00
N GLU A 310 20.45 -9.71 -2.79
CA GLU A 310 19.46 -9.68 -3.88
C GLU A 310 19.62 -8.44 -4.78
N ILE A 311 19.91 -7.27 -4.18
CA ILE A 311 20.09 -6.01 -4.92
C ILE A 311 21.37 -6.04 -5.76
N GLU A 312 22.47 -6.58 -5.23
CA GLU A 312 23.72 -6.77 -5.99
C GLU A 312 23.53 -7.77 -7.15
N ALA A 313 22.75 -8.83 -6.95
CA ALA A 313 22.42 -9.78 -8.01
C ALA A 313 21.58 -9.12 -9.13
N ASP A 314 20.62 -8.25 -8.79
CA ASP A 314 19.81 -7.54 -9.79
C ASP A 314 20.62 -6.50 -10.56
N HIS A 315 21.43 -5.67 -9.89
CA HIS A 315 22.29 -4.69 -10.55
C HIS A 315 23.35 -5.31 -11.48
N SER A 316 23.89 -6.48 -11.12
CA SER A 316 24.82 -7.20 -12.00
C SER A 316 24.12 -7.76 -13.25
N SER A 317 22.86 -8.17 -13.14
CA SER A 317 22.06 -8.61 -14.28
C SER A 317 21.70 -7.47 -15.24
N GLN A 318 21.37 -6.29 -14.70
CA GLN A 318 21.01 -5.11 -15.49
C GLN A 318 22.22 -4.46 -16.18
N ARG A 319 23.45 -4.60 -15.63
CA ARG A 319 24.68 -4.17 -16.33
C ARG A 319 25.10 -5.12 -17.44
N ALA A 320 24.59 -6.35 -17.45
CA ALA A 320 24.93 -7.36 -18.44
C ALA A 320 23.95 -7.40 -19.64
N SER A 321 22.87 -6.63 -19.59
CA SER A 321 21.85 -6.48 -20.66
C SER A 321 21.94 -5.13 -21.35
#